data_AF-A0A7V6X398-F1
#
_entry.id   AF-A0A7V6X398-F1
#
_cell.length_a   1.000
_cell.length_b   1.000
_cell.length_c   1.000
_cell.angle_alpha   90.00
_cell.angle_beta   90.00
_cell.angle_gamma   90.00
#
_symmetry.space_group_name_H-M   'P 1'
#
loop_
_entity.id
_entity.type
_entity.pdbx_description
1 polymer ?
#
loop_
_entity_poly.entity_id
_entity_poly.type
_entity_poly.pdbx_seq_one_letter_code
_entity_poly.pdbx_strand_id
1 'polypeptide(L)'
;MGILENIKREAWIFREIYFGILEEDRFIHAYRRIYKPLNIGNKISFTTKLREIKELVVIEIMDEIEILGQASIEERQVLLGKYGFKDGIELAAHLAKEMALNLDSMKETNDVKWVKLKVKFLEYWAKTKKEVTGLKELESTARRLGANHLAHKANLSAANLIAEKNKIRKMINEAYPGKYRPYKRIFYKKKKESFSKDYEMVKSVLETKAALYTEQGRNPLLSAYRHLLKDCGRNLIEIAKAILAADSARQSRFGALDQLAVSAQNLREETTTVVKEVRGVERI
;
A
#
# COMPACT_ATOMS: atom_id res chain seq x y z
N MET A 1 -5.08 10.77 -25.96
CA MET A 1 -5.06 11.46 -24.65
C MET A 1 -5.02 12.94 -24.89
N GLY A 2 -5.97 13.69 -24.33
CA GLY A 2 -6.09 15.14 -24.56
C GLY A 2 -5.11 15.96 -23.72
N ILE A 3 -4.79 17.18 -24.16
CA ILE A 3 -3.86 18.11 -23.47
C ILE A 3 -4.26 18.30 -21.98
N LEU A 4 -5.55 18.41 -21.69
CA LEU A 4 -6.08 18.53 -20.33
C LEU A 4 -5.85 17.30 -19.45
N GLU A 5 -5.85 16.08 -20.02
CA GLU A 5 -5.57 14.86 -19.27
C GLU A 5 -4.08 14.77 -18.92
N ASN A 6 -3.21 15.17 -19.85
CA ASN A 6 -1.77 15.24 -19.61
C ASN A 6 -1.43 16.27 -18.52
N ILE A 7 -2.01 17.47 -18.56
CA ILE A 7 -1.79 18.50 -17.51
C ILE A 7 -2.25 17.99 -16.14
N LYS A 8 -3.40 17.32 -16.06
CA LYS A 8 -3.89 16.73 -14.79
C LYS A 8 -2.94 15.66 -14.27
N ARG A 9 -2.41 14.81 -15.15
CA ARG A 9 -1.45 13.77 -14.80
C ARG A 9 -0.15 14.38 -14.28
N GLU A 10 0.41 15.36 -14.99
CA GLU A 10 1.66 16.04 -14.59
C GLU A 10 1.51 16.78 -13.26
N ALA A 11 0.40 17.52 -13.07
CA ALA A 11 0.11 18.20 -11.81
C ALA A 11 -0.02 17.22 -10.64
N TRP A 12 -0.62 16.05 -10.88
CA TRP A 12 -0.72 14.98 -9.89
C TRP A 12 0.65 14.38 -9.56
N ILE A 13 1.48 14.09 -10.56
CA ILE A 13 2.86 13.60 -10.38
C ILE A 13 3.68 14.57 -9.53
N PHE A 14 3.71 15.85 -9.91
CA PHE A 14 4.47 16.87 -9.19
C PHE A 14 4.02 16.97 -7.73
N ARG A 15 2.70 16.92 -7.51
CA ARG A 15 2.09 16.94 -6.19
C ARG A 15 2.56 15.77 -5.32
N GLU A 16 2.57 14.55 -5.85
CA GLU A 16 2.95 13.35 -5.08
C GLU A 16 4.43 13.37 -4.68
N ILE A 17 5.32 13.77 -5.59
CA ILE A 17 6.76 13.92 -5.29
C ILE A 17 6.97 15.01 -4.25
N TYR A 18 6.37 16.19 -4.46
CA TYR A 18 6.50 17.32 -3.55
C TYR A 18 6.01 16.97 -2.15
N PHE A 19 4.86 16.28 -2.02
CA PHE A 19 4.39 15.80 -0.73
C PHE A 19 5.33 14.75 -0.14
N GLY A 20 5.87 13.82 -0.92
CA GLY A 20 6.94 12.91 -0.48
C GLY A 20 8.11 13.63 0.16
N ILE A 21 8.67 14.62 -0.53
CA ILE A 21 9.80 15.41 -0.04
C ILE A 21 9.44 16.13 1.27
N LEU A 22 8.30 16.82 1.30
CA LEU A 22 7.84 17.55 2.49
C LEU A 22 7.62 16.64 3.70
N GLU A 23 7.13 15.43 3.49
CA GLU A 23 6.89 14.46 4.56
C GLU A 23 8.19 14.01 5.20
N GLU A 24 9.20 13.71 4.38
CA GLU A 24 10.50 13.30 4.86
C GLU A 24 11.27 14.47 5.48
N ASP A 25 11.08 15.70 5.00
CA ASP A 25 11.58 16.90 5.69
C ASP A 25 10.96 17.06 7.08
N ARG A 26 9.65 16.79 7.24
CA ARG A 26 9.02 16.76 8.57
C ARG A 26 9.59 15.68 9.47
N PHE A 27 9.91 14.51 8.91
CA PHE A 27 10.57 13.41 9.62
C PHE A 27 11.95 13.82 10.14
N ILE A 28 12.78 14.37 9.26
CA ILE A 28 14.10 14.93 9.60
C ILE A 28 13.98 16.03 10.65
N HIS A 29 13.02 16.95 10.50
CA HIS A 29 12.81 18.02 11.46
C HIS A 29 12.37 17.51 12.84
N ALA A 30 11.49 16.51 12.90
CA ALA A 30 11.07 15.90 14.15
C ALA A 30 12.26 15.27 14.87
N TYR A 31 13.06 14.46 14.15
CA TYR A 31 14.30 13.90 14.67
C TYR A 31 15.27 14.98 15.17
N ARG A 32 15.53 16.02 14.38
CA ARG A 32 16.39 17.14 14.80
C ARG A 32 15.90 17.80 16.09
N ARG A 33 14.58 17.96 16.29
CA ARG A 33 14.03 18.54 17.52
C ARG A 33 14.21 17.62 18.73
N ILE A 34 14.00 16.32 18.56
CA ILE A 34 14.18 15.32 19.61
C ILE A 34 15.64 15.30 20.08
N TYR A 35 16.59 15.34 19.15
CA TYR A 35 18.01 15.15 19.45
C TYR A 35 18.83 16.43 19.61
N LYS A 36 18.29 17.62 19.28
CA LYS A 36 18.93 18.92 19.54
C LYS A 36 19.50 19.05 20.96
N PRO A 37 18.78 18.65 22.04
CA PRO A 37 19.30 18.79 23.41
C PRO A 37 20.34 17.72 23.81
N LEU A 38 20.55 16.66 23.01
CA LEU A 38 21.31 15.47 23.44
C LEU A 38 22.78 15.46 23.00
N ASN A 39 23.25 16.49 22.29
CA ASN A 39 24.62 16.65 21.79
C ASN A 39 25.26 15.31 21.32
N ILE A 40 24.57 14.60 20.41
CA ILE A 40 24.96 13.25 19.98
C ILE A 40 26.40 13.26 19.45
N GLY A 41 27.28 12.44 20.04
CA GLY A 41 28.70 12.34 19.69
C GLY A 41 29.00 11.91 18.26
N ASN A 42 28.00 11.35 17.54
CA ASN A 42 28.14 10.93 16.14
C ASN A 42 27.11 11.59 15.21
N LYS A 43 26.99 12.93 15.34
CA LYS A 43 26.03 13.78 14.61
C LYS A 43 26.08 13.58 13.08
N ILE A 44 27.26 13.33 12.51
CA ILE A 44 27.46 13.11 11.07
C ILE A 44 26.75 11.82 10.61
N SER A 45 27.01 10.69 11.27
CA SER A 45 26.38 9.40 10.95
C SER A 45 24.85 9.49 11.05
N PHE A 46 24.34 10.15 12.08
CA PHE A 46 22.90 10.37 12.26
C PHE A 46 22.27 11.21 11.13
N THR A 47 22.92 12.32 10.74
CA THR A 47 22.43 13.16 9.64
C THR A 47 22.48 12.46 8.29
N THR A 48 23.49 11.61 8.07
CA THR A 48 23.61 10.81 6.85
C THR A 48 22.46 9.81 6.73
N LYS A 49 22.16 9.04 7.79
CA LYS A 49 21.04 8.08 7.78
C LYS A 49 19.69 8.75 7.51
N LEU A 50 19.45 9.92 8.11
CA LEU A 50 18.25 10.71 7.86
C LEU A 50 18.10 11.13 6.39
N ARG A 51 19.21 11.53 5.77
CA ARG A 51 19.22 11.90 4.35
C ARG A 51 18.98 10.68 3.46
N GLU A 52 19.64 9.57 3.74
CA GLU A 52 19.50 8.32 2.99
C GLU A 52 18.08 7.76 3.09
N ILE A 53 17.43 7.83 4.27
CA ILE A 53 16.01 7.46 4.42
C ILE A 53 15.13 8.33 3.51
N LYS A 54 15.36 9.66 3.50
CA LYS A 54 14.62 10.58 2.63
C LYS A 54 14.82 10.24 1.15
N GLU A 55 16.07 10.06 0.73
CA GLU A 55 16.42 9.70 -0.66
C GLU A 55 15.70 8.40 -1.07
N LEU A 56 15.81 7.34 -0.27
CA LEU A 56 15.15 6.07 -0.53
C LEU A 56 13.63 6.22 -0.62
N VAL A 57 12.98 6.89 0.33
CA VAL A 57 11.52 7.06 0.31
C VAL A 57 11.06 7.86 -0.91
N VAL A 58 11.77 8.92 -1.30
CA VAL A 58 11.41 9.72 -2.48
C VAL A 58 11.57 8.92 -3.76
N ILE A 59 12.69 8.20 -3.90
CA ILE A 59 12.93 7.29 -5.03
C ILE A 59 11.81 6.24 -5.14
N GLU A 60 11.41 5.65 -4.02
CA GLU A 60 10.35 4.64 -3.98
C GLU A 60 8.98 5.21 -4.37
N ILE A 61 8.69 6.46 -4.03
CA ILE A 61 7.49 7.15 -4.53
C ILE A 61 7.57 7.30 -6.05
N MET A 62 8.72 7.75 -6.58
CA MET A 62 8.92 7.92 -8.03
C MET A 62 8.78 6.60 -8.80
N ASP A 63 9.24 5.49 -8.22
CA ASP A 63 9.06 4.13 -8.75
C ASP A 63 7.58 3.73 -8.76
N GLU A 64 6.85 3.96 -7.65
CA GLU A 64 5.42 3.65 -7.54
C GLU A 64 4.55 4.42 -8.56
N ILE A 65 4.96 5.62 -8.95
CA ILE A 65 4.24 6.44 -9.95
C ILE A 65 4.87 6.38 -11.35
N GLU A 66 5.77 5.42 -11.60
CA GLU A 66 6.33 5.06 -12.91
C GLU A 66 7.05 6.21 -13.63
N ILE A 67 7.78 7.04 -12.88
CA ILE A 67 8.59 8.15 -13.41
C ILE A 67 10.07 8.05 -13.00
N LEU A 68 10.49 6.88 -12.54
CA LEU A 68 11.84 6.70 -12.00
C LEU A 68 12.87 6.81 -13.13
N GLY A 69 13.72 7.83 -13.05
CA GLY A 69 14.82 8.06 -13.99
C GLY A 69 16.05 7.22 -13.68
N GLN A 70 16.93 7.05 -14.68
CA GLN A 70 18.15 6.24 -14.58
C GLN A 70 19.07 6.67 -13.43
N ALA A 71 19.27 7.99 -13.24
CA ALA A 71 20.09 8.50 -12.14
C ALA A 71 19.57 8.07 -10.76
N SER A 72 18.26 8.09 -10.56
CA SER A 72 17.64 7.64 -9.30
C SER A 72 17.72 6.11 -9.13
N ILE A 73 17.71 5.34 -10.23
CA ILE A 73 17.97 3.90 -10.18
C ILE A 73 19.39 3.63 -9.70
N GLU A 74 20.38 4.31 -10.27
CA GLU A 74 21.79 4.17 -9.89
C GLU A 74 22.03 4.57 -8.44
N GLU A 75 21.48 5.71 -8.01
CA GLU A 75 21.54 6.17 -6.62
C GLU A 75 20.92 5.14 -5.67
N ARG A 76 19.76 4.57 -6.01
CA ARG A 76 19.14 3.48 -5.25
C ARG A 76 20.09 2.28 -5.15
N GLN A 77 20.69 1.84 -6.25
CA GLN A 77 21.59 0.69 -6.25
C GLN A 77 22.85 0.92 -5.42
N VAL A 78 23.41 2.13 -5.44
CA VAL A 78 24.56 2.49 -4.59
C VAL A 78 24.19 2.37 -3.11
N LEU A 79 23.03 2.92 -2.71
CA LEU A 79 22.56 2.82 -1.33
C LEU A 79 22.26 1.37 -0.92
N LEU A 80 21.60 0.61 -1.80
CA LEU A 80 21.32 -0.81 -1.57
C LEU A 80 22.60 -1.63 -1.40
N GLY A 81 23.58 -1.43 -2.28
CA GLY A 81 24.88 -2.11 -2.24
C GLY A 81 25.67 -1.77 -0.97
N LYS A 82 25.65 -0.50 -0.54
CA LYS A 82 26.32 -0.05 0.69
C LYS A 82 25.85 -0.81 1.94
N TYR A 83 24.56 -1.14 2.02
CA TYR A 83 23.96 -1.78 3.20
C TYR A 83 23.62 -3.26 3.02
N GLY A 84 23.81 -3.83 1.81
CA GLY A 84 23.50 -5.23 1.53
C GLY A 84 22.00 -5.54 1.41
N PHE A 85 21.18 -4.56 1.03
CA PHE A 85 19.74 -4.73 0.84
C PHE A 85 19.38 -4.92 -0.63
N LYS A 86 18.22 -5.55 -0.89
CA LYS A 86 17.68 -5.74 -2.26
C LYS A 86 16.52 -4.80 -2.58
N ASP A 87 15.98 -4.11 -1.58
CA ASP A 87 14.79 -3.29 -1.69
C ASP A 87 14.94 -1.98 -0.92
N GLY A 88 14.59 -0.86 -1.56
CA GLY A 88 14.85 0.47 -1.04
C GLY A 88 14.02 0.82 0.18
N ILE A 89 12.75 0.41 0.22
CA ILE A 89 11.89 0.70 1.36
C ILE A 89 12.20 -0.21 2.55
N GLU A 90 12.65 -1.45 2.32
CA GLU A 90 13.22 -2.30 3.37
C GLU A 90 14.44 -1.67 4.02
N LEU A 91 15.36 -1.13 3.22
CA LEU A 91 16.52 -0.41 3.74
C LEU A 91 16.10 0.84 4.53
N ALA A 92 15.18 1.64 4.01
CA ALA A 92 14.67 2.81 4.70
C ALA A 92 14.03 2.44 6.05
N ALA A 93 13.24 1.36 6.10
CA ALA A 93 12.64 0.85 7.33
C ALA A 93 13.71 0.36 8.33
N HIS A 94 14.74 -0.35 7.84
CA HIS A 94 15.86 -0.81 8.66
C HIS A 94 16.61 0.35 9.30
N LEU A 95 17.03 1.35 8.51
CA LEU A 95 17.73 2.54 9.00
C LEU A 95 16.86 3.32 10.00
N ALA A 96 15.57 3.50 9.70
CA ALA A 96 14.65 4.20 10.58
C ALA A 96 14.45 3.48 11.91
N LYS A 97 14.41 2.14 11.90
CA LYS A 97 14.33 1.31 13.10
C LYS A 97 15.59 1.40 13.95
N GLU A 98 16.77 1.30 13.32
CA GLU A 98 18.05 1.42 14.02
C GLU A 98 18.15 2.79 14.72
N MET A 99 17.74 3.86 14.03
CA MET A 99 17.66 5.19 14.60
C MET A 99 16.66 5.27 15.77
N ALA A 100 15.53 4.57 15.67
CA ALA A 100 14.48 4.57 16.67
C ALA A 100 14.84 3.84 17.98
N LEU A 101 15.83 2.93 17.99
CA LEU A 101 16.29 2.27 19.22
C LEU A 101 16.72 3.27 20.30
N ASN A 102 17.27 4.41 19.88
CA ASN A 102 17.69 5.48 20.78
C ASN A 102 16.51 6.28 21.35
N LEU A 103 15.28 6.10 20.84
CA LEU A 103 14.08 6.80 21.29
C LEU A 103 13.39 6.11 22.47
N ASP A 104 13.69 4.85 22.75
CA ASP A 104 12.96 4.08 23.77
C ASP A 104 13.29 4.51 25.20
N SER A 105 14.49 5.07 25.40
CA SER A 105 14.92 5.69 26.66
C SER A 105 14.53 7.16 26.79
N MET A 106 13.87 7.74 25.78
CA MET A 106 13.51 9.16 25.77
C MET A 106 12.12 9.42 26.35
N LYS A 107 11.92 10.64 26.85
CA LYS A 107 10.60 11.13 27.24
C LYS A 107 9.64 11.06 26.04
N GLU A 108 8.48 10.44 26.25
CA GLU A 108 7.46 10.21 25.23
C GLU A 108 6.71 11.51 24.84
N THR A 109 7.37 12.36 24.06
CA THR A 109 6.79 13.59 23.50
C THR A 109 5.97 13.32 22.23
N ASN A 110 5.17 14.29 21.78
CA ASN A 110 4.41 14.16 20.52
C ASN A 110 5.32 13.91 19.31
N ASP A 111 6.51 14.52 19.27
CA ASP A 111 7.50 14.27 18.21
C ASP A 111 8.00 12.82 18.26
N VAL A 112 8.33 12.29 19.46
CA VAL A 112 8.76 10.89 19.64
C VAL A 112 7.66 9.92 19.20
N LYS A 113 6.41 10.13 19.67
CA LYS A 113 5.25 9.32 19.29
C LYS A 113 5.07 9.26 17.77
N TRP A 114 5.11 10.42 17.11
CA TRP A 114 4.91 10.50 15.66
C TRP A 114 6.07 9.88 14.88
N VAL A 115 7.32 10.05 15.34
CA VAL A 115 8.48 9.39 14.73
C VAL A 115 8.37 7.86 14.84
N LYS A 116 8.04 7.33 16.03
CA LYS A 116 7.80 5.88 16.22
C LYS A 116 6.68 5.36 15.29
N LEU A 117 5.61 6.14 15.11
CA LEU A 117 4.53 5.80 14.19
C LEU A 117 5.00 5.75 12.72
N LYS A 118 5.80 6.73 12.29
CA LYS A 118 6.37 6.76 10.93
C LYS A 118 7.35 5.60 10.70
N VAL A 119 8.16 5.23 11.69
CA VAL A 119 9.03 4.04 11.63
C VAL A 119 8.21 2.77 11.42
N LYS A 120 7.16 2.53 12.24
CA LYS A 120 6.24 1.40 12.05
C LYS A 120 5.59 1.39 10.67
N PHE A 121 5.29 2.57 10.13
CA PHE A 121 4.73 2.69 8.79
C PHE A 121 5.73 2.30 7.69
N LEU A 122 7.00 2.65 7.82
CA LEU A 122 8.03 2.19 6.88
C LEU A 122 8.15 0.67 6.90
N GLU A 123 8.12 0.04 8.08
CA GLU A 123 8.10 -1.42 8.21
C GLU A 123 6.85 -2.04 7.52
N TYR A 124 5.68 -1.43 7.73
CA TYR A 124 4.44 -1.84 7.09
C TYR A 124 4.48 -1.66 5.56
N TRP A 125 5.04 -0.56 5.07
CA TRP A 125 5.18 -0.30 3.64
C TRP A 125 6.11 -1.32 3.00
N ALA A 126 7.25 -1.64 3.63
CA ALA A 126 8.15 -2.68 3.15
C ALA A 126 7.44 -4.04 2.99
N LYS A 127 6.64 -4.46 3.99
CA LYS A 127 5.81 -5.68 3.88
C LYS A 127 4.79 -5.59 2.74
N THR A 128 4.14 -4.44 2.60
CA THR A 128 3.14 -4.19 1.55
C THR A 128 3.76 -4.21 0.16
N LYS A 129 4.96 -3.64 0.00
CA LYS A 129 5.68 -3.64 -1.28
C LYS A 129 6.03 -5.06 -1.71
N LYS A 130 6.57 -5.90 -0.81
CA LYS A 130 6.81 -7.33 -1.09
C LYS A 130 5.56 -8.06 -1.58
N GLU A 131 4.42 -7.80 -0.94
CA GLU A 131 3.14 -8.41 -1.32
C GLU A 131 2.65 -7.93 -2.69
N VAL A 132 2.75 -6.62 -2.95
CA VAL A 132 2.42 -6.02 -4.24
C VAL A 132 3.31 -6.58 -5.35
N THR A 133 4.62 -6.71 -5.13
CA THR A 133 5.55 -7.30 -6.11
C THR A 133 5.14 -8.72 -6.46
N GLY A 134 4.86 -9.56 -5.45
CA GLY A 134 4.41 -10.94 -5.69
C GLY A 134 3.05 -11.01 -6.43
N LEU A 135 2.13 -10.08 -6.16
CA LEU A 135 0.87 -9.98 -6.90
C LEU A 135 1.08 -9.53 -8.35
N LYS A 136 2.02 -8.61 -8.62
CA LYS A 136 2.38 -8.21 -9.98
C LYS A 136 3.04 -9.36 -10.76
N GLU A 137 3.86 -10.19 -10.11
CA GLU A 137 4.43 -11.40 -10.71
C GLU A 137 3.34 -12.44 -11.06
N LEU A 138 2.40 -12.67 -10.14
CA LEU A 138 1.25 -13.54 -10.38
C LEU A 138 0.39 -13.02 -11.54
N GLU A 139 0.11 -11.71 -11.55
CA GLU A 139 -0.65 -11.05 -12.61
C GLU A 139 0.01 -11.27 -13.98
N SER A 140 1.31 -10.97 -14.10
CA SER A 140 2.08 -11.13 -15.33
C SER A 140 2.08 -12.58 -15.81
N THR A 141 2.28 -13.53 -14.87
CA THR A 141 2.26 -14.97 -15.16
C THR A 141 0.88 -15.40 -15.67
N ALA A 142 -0.19 -14.96 -15.02
CA ALA A 142 -1.56 -15.27 -15.40
C ALA A 142 -1.93 -14.68 -16.77
N ARG A 143 -1.55 -13.42 -17.07
CA ARG A 143 -1.76 -12.81 -18.39
C ARG A 143 -1.06 -13.61 -19.50
N ARG A 144 0.20 -13.99 -19.29
CA ARG A 144 0.97 -14.77 -20.27
C ARG A 144 0.33 -16.12 -20.58
N LEU A 145 -0.34 -16.72 -19.61
CA LEU A 145 -1.05 -17.99 -19.76
C LEU A 145 -2.49 -17.82 -20.30
N GLY A 146 -2.98 -16.60 -20.48
CA GLY A 146 -4.37 -16.35 -20.88
C GLY A 146 -5.39 -16.50 -19.74
N ALA A 147 -4.94 -16.64 -18.48
CA ALA A 147 -5.78 -16.69 -17.29
C ALA A 147 -6.23 -15.27 -16.86
N ASN A 148 -7.05 -14.64 -17.71
CA ASN A 148 -7.39 -13.22 -17.63
C ASN A 148 -8.09 -12.82 -16.32
N HIS A 149 -8.94 -13.69 -15.78
CA HIS A 149 -9.66 -13.38 -14.56
C HIS A 149 -8.72 -13.40 -13.34
N LEU A 150 -7.82 -14.40 -13.24
CA LEU A 150 -6.79 -14.44 -12.22
C LEU A 150 -5.86 -13.22 -12.30
N ALA A 151 -5.44 -12.85 -13.52
CA ALA A 151 -4.65 -11.64 -13.74
C ALA A 151 -5.38 -10.39 -13.24
N HIS A 152 -6.66 -10.22 -13.59
CA HIS A 152 -7.47 -9.09 -13.13
C HIS A 152 -7.57 -9.03 -11.60
N LYS A 153 -7.78 -10.17 -10.93
CA LYS A 153 -7.86 -10.23 -9.46
C LYS A 153 -6.54 -9.91 -8.77
N ALA A 154 -5.43 -10.39 -9.32
CA ALA A 154 -4.10 -10.10 -8.79
C ALA A 154 -3.82 -8.59 -8.90
N ASN A 155 -4.14 -7.98 -10.05
CA ASN A 155 -4.04 -6.53 -10.24
C ASN A 155 -4.91 -5.73 -9.26
N LEU A 156 -6.20 -6.10 -9.13
CA LEU A 156 -7.12 -5.43 -8.20
C LEU A 156 -6.63 -5.52 -6.75
N SER A 157 -6.12 -6.69 -6.35
CA SER A 157 -5.54 -6.90 -5.03
C SER A 157 -4.33 -5.99 -4.80
N ALA A 158 -3.41 -5.90 -5.77
CA ALA A 158 -2.25 -5.02 -5.69
C ALA A 158 -2.67 -3.54 -5.58
N ALA A 159 -3.62 -3.10 -6.38
CA ALA A 159 -4.15 -1.74 -6.34
C ALA A 159 -4.78 -1.38 -4.98
N ASN A 160 -5.53 -2.30 -4.38
CA ASN A 160 -6.12 -2.12 -3.06
C ASN A 160 -5.06 -1.97 -1.95
N LEU A 161 -3.98 -2.76 -2.02
CA LEU A 161 -2.86 -2.65 -1.06
C LEU A 161 -2.17 -1.29 -1.17
N ILE A 162 -1.91 -0.81 -2.40
CA ILE A 162 -1.29 0.49 -2.66
C ILE A 162 -2.20 1.62 -2.14
N ALA A 163 -3.50 1.57 -2.44
CA ALA A 163 -4.47 2.55 -1.99
C ALA A 163 -4.59 2.61 -0.46
N GLU A 164 -4.61 1.45 0.21
CA GLU A 164 -4.60 1.37 1.67
C GLU A 164 -3.33 1.99 2.25
N LYS A 165 -2.16 1.63 1.71
CA LYS A 165 -0.87 2.19 2.14
C LYS A 165 -0.85 3.71 1.99
N ASN A 166 -1.33 4.25 0.86
CA ASN A 166 -1.42 5.69 0.62
C ASN A 166 -2.38 6.39 1.59
N LYS A 167 -3.50 5.76 1.92
CA LYS A 167 -4.43 6.26 2.94
C LYS A 167 -3.78 6.37 4.32
N ILE A 168 -3.06 5.33 4.74
CA ILE A 168 -2.34 5.33 6.03
C ILE A 168 -1.22 6.39 6.02
N ARG A 169 -0.46 6.49 4.93
CA ARG A 169 0.57 7.53 4.75
C ARG A 169 -0.01 8.93 4.98
N LYS A 170 -1.11 9.25 4.29
CA LYS A 170 -1.81 10.53 4.44
C LYS A 170 -2.25 10.78 5.88
N MET A 171 -2.83 9.79 6.54
CA MET A 171 -3.26 9.88 7.94
C MET A 171 -2.08 10.19 8.88
N ILE A 172 -0.93 9.53 8.72
CA ILE A 172 0.28 9.82 9.50
C ILE A 172 0.74 11.26 9.31
N ASN A 173 0.70 11.76 8.08
CA ASN A 173 1.10 13.12 7.76
C ASN A 173 0.11 14.19 8.25
N GLU A 174 -1.16 13.81 8.39
CA GLU A 174 -2.19 14.61 9.05
C GLU A 174 -1.98 14.69 10.56
N ALA A 175 -1.57 13.58 11.18
CA ALA A 175 -1.20 13.51 12.60
C ALA A 175 0.17 14.12 12.94
N TYR A 176 0.82 14.90 12.05
CA TYR A 176 2.13 15.50 12.34
C TYR A 176 2.06 16.56 13.46
N PRO A 177 2.86 16.44 14.55
CA PRO A 177 2.81 17.34 15.70
C PRO A 177 2.97 18.83 15.37
N GLY A 178 3.72 19.17 14.32
CA GLY A 178 3.93 20.56 13.91
C GLY A 178 2.65 21.28 13.46
N LYS A 179 1.61 20.54 13.04
CA LYS A 179 0.29 21.11 12.68
C LYS A 179 -0.53 21.56 13.90
N TYR A 180 -0.19 21.07 15.08
CA TYR A 180 -0.87 21.38 16.34
C TYR A 180 -0.10 22.40 17.19
N ARG A 181 1.05 22.87 16.69
CA ARG A 181 1.82 23.92 17.36
C ARG A 181 1.14 25.26 17.11
N PRO A 182 1.01 26.11 18.13
CA PRO A 182 0.51 27.47 17.93
C PRO A 182 1.53 28.25 17.09
N TYR A 183 1.32 28.32 15.78
CA TYR A 183 1.93 29.36 14.96
C TYR A 183 1.18 30.65 15.23
N LYS A 184 1.90 31.69 15.68
CA LYS A 184 1.50 33.10 15.79
C LYS A 184 -0.02 33.40 15.69
N ARG A 185 -0.60 33.70 16.85
CA ARG A 185 -1.79 34.55 17.11
C ARG A 185 -3.16 34.29 16.48
N ILE A 186 -3.36 33.53 15.39
CA ILE A 186 -4.67 33.59 14.69
C ILE A 186 -5.62 32.39 14.95
N PHE A 187 -5.15 31.21 15.36
CA PHE A 187 -6.06 30.07 15.57
C PHE A 187 -5.75 29.27 16.85
N TYR A 188 -5.97 29.91 18.00
CA TYR A 188 -5.83 29.33 19.36
C TYR A 188 -6.91 28.29 19.75
N LYS A 189 -7.80 27.86 18.84
CA LYS A 189 -8.98 27.04 19.19
C LYS A 189 -8.92 25.53 18.86
N LYS A 190 -7.93 25.02 18.10
CA LYS A 190 -7.78 23.56 17.89
C LYS A 190 -6.72 22.99 18.85
N LYS A 191 -7.16 22.78 20.09
CA LYS A 191 -6.37 22.38 21.26
C LYS A 191 -5.70 21.00 21.13
N LYS A 192 -4.65 20.80 21.97
CA LYS A 192 -3.85 19.58 22.25
C LYS A 192 -4.62 18.24 22.27
N GLU A 193 -5.92 18.23 22.55
CA GLU A 193 -6.79 17.05 22.50
C GLU A 193 -6.88 16.42 21.09
N SER A 194 -6.62 17.20 20.04
CA SER A 194 -6.66 16.73 18.66
C SER A 194 -5.48 15.80 18.30
N PHE A 195 -4.25 16.10 18.72
CA PHE A 195 -3.09 15.26 18.37
C PHE A 195 -3.19 13.85 18.97
N SER A 196 -3.54 13.72 20.26
CA SER A 196 -3.57 12.40 20.91
C SER A 196 -4.64 11.51 20.27
N LYS A 197 -5.80 12.08 19.92
CA LYS A 197 -6.88 11.35 19.25
C LYS A 197 -6.46 10.90 17.85
N ASP A 198 -5.87 11.81 17.07
CA ASP A 198 -5.39 11.49 15.73
C ASP A 198 -4.26 10.45 15.79
N TYR A 199 -3.32 10.58 16.74
CA TYR A 199 -2.26 9.60 16.96
C TYR A 199 -2.81 8.20 17.29
N GLU A 200 -3.68 8.07 18.29
CA GLU A 200 -4.21 6.76 18.69
C GLU A 200 -5.06 6.13 17.58
N MET A 201 -5.84 6.94 16.85
CA MET A 201 -6.58 6.45 15.69
C MET A 201 -5.63 5.88 14.62
N VAL A 202 -4.61 6.63 14.23
CA VAL A 202 -3.68 6.19 13.17
C VAL A 202 -2.84 5.00 13.62
N LYS A 203 -2.39 5.01 14.89
CA LYS A 203 -1.70 3.88 15.51
C LYS A 203 -2.55 2.62 15.47
N SER A 204 -3.81 2.69 15.91
CA SER A 204 -4.74 1.55 15.91
C SER A 204 -4.97 1.00 14.50
N VAL A 205 -5.19 1.89 13.51
CA VAL A 205 -5.34 1.48 12.10
C VAL A 205 -4.08 0.77 11.61
N LEU A 206 -2.90 1.35 11.85
CA LEU A 206 -1.63 0.77 11.41
C LEU A 206 -1.37 -0.59 12.07
N GLU A 207 -1.57 -0.70 13.38
CA GLU A 207 -1.35 -1.94 14.14
C GLU A 207 -2.33 -3.03 13.69
N THR A 208 -3.61 -2.70 13.48
CA THR A 208 -4.60 -3.64 12.95
C THR A 208 -4.21 -4.16 11.58
N LYS A 209 -3.76 -3.28 10.67
CA LYS A 209 -3.37 -3.68 9.31
C LYS A 209 -2.05 -4.43 9.27
N ALA A 210 -1.10 -4.08 10.13
CA ALA A 210 0.16 -4.79 10.28
C ALA A 210 -0.03 -6.20 10.87
N ALA A 211 -0.98 -6.38 11.79
CA ALA A 211 -1.30 -7.67 12.41
C ALA A 211 -1.87 -8.71 11.43
N LEU A 212 -2.40 -8.26 10.28
CA LEU A 212 -2.87 -9.17 9.23
C LEU A 212 -1.73 -9.92 8.51
N TYR A 213 -0.49 -9.44 8.59
CA TYR A 213 0.64 -10.09 7.93
C TYR A 213 1.11 -11.33 8.70
N THR A 214 0.91 -12.50 8.09
CA THR A 214 1.59 -13.74 8.46
C THR A 214 2.91 -13.89 7.70
N GLU A 215 3.67 -14.97 7.94
CA GLU A 215 4.90 -15.28 7.19
C GLU A 215 4.65 -15.39 5.67
N GLN A 216 3.47 -15.86 5.27
CA GLN A 216 3.08 -16.05 3.88
C GLN A 216 2.49 -14.79 3.23
N GLY A 217 2.35 -13.69 3.97
CA GLY A 217 1.61 -12.49 3.56
C GLY A 217 0.14 -12.54 3.98
N ARG A 218 -0.58 -11.43 3.83
CA ARG A 218 -1.98 -11.32 4.26
C ARG A 218 -2.99 -11.64 3.15
N ASN A 219 -2.54 -11.64 1.90
CA ASN A 219 -3.38 -11.87 0.74
C ASN A 219 -3.53 -13.37 0.45
N PRO A 220 -4.76 -13.93 0.54
CA PRO A 220 -4.99 -15.37 0.32
C PRO A 220 -4.63 -15.84 -1.09
N LEU A 221 -4.80 -14.98 -2.10
CA LEU A 221 -4.48 -15.31 -3.49
C LEU A 221 -2.97 -15.51 -3.66
N LEU A 222 -2.17 -14.59 -3.12
CA LEU A 222 -0.72 -14.69 -3.18
C LEU A 222 -0.21 -15.87 -2.34
N SER A 223 -0.82 -16.11 -1.17
CA SER A 223 -0.49 -17.27 -0.34
C SER A 223 -0.71 -18.59 -1.10
N ALA A 224 -1.89 -18.76 -1.71
CA ALA A 224 -2.19 -19.95 -2.52
C ALA A 224 -1.21 -20.13 -3.69
N TYR A 225 -0.85 -19.03 -4.36
CA TYR A 225 0.16 -19.08 -5.43
C TYR A 225 1.54 -19.49 -4.91
N ARG A 226 1.99 -18.97 -3.77
CA ARG A 226 3.27 -19.35 -3.15
C ARG A 226 3.31 -20.82 -2.73
N HIS A 227 2.19 -21.35 -2.22
CA HIS A 227 2.05 -22.78 -1.94
C HIS A 227 2.17 -23.61 -3.22
N LEU A 228 1.46 -23.24 -4.28
CA LEU A 228 1.58 -23.90 -5.58
C LEU A 228 3.02 -23.92 -6.10
N LEU A 229 3.74 -22.79 -6.02
CA LEU A 229 5.14 -22.72 -6.46
C LEU A 229 6.06 -23.66 -5.68
N LYS A 230 5.78 -23.84 -4.38
CA LYS A 230 6.53 -24.74 -3.49
C LYS A 230 6.22 -26.20 -3.81
N ASP A 231 4.93 -26.54 -3.97
CA ASP A 231 4.46 -27.90 -4.20
C ASP A 231 4.91 -28.43 -5.56
N CYS A 232 4.90 -27.59 -6.60
CA CYS A 232 5.35 -27.96 -7.94
C CYS A 232 6.89 -27.91 -8.10
N GLY A 233 7.67 -27.56 -7.07
CA GLY A 233 9.13 -27.46 -7.18
C GLY A 233 9.61 -26.53 -8.28
N ARG A 234 8.82 -25.50 -8.63
CA ARG A 234 9.00 -24.61 -9.80
C ARG A 234 8.87 -25.27 -11.18
N ASN A 235 8.23 -26.43 -11.29
CA ASN A 235 7.84 -27.03 -12.56
C ASN A 235 6.82 -26.14 -13.28
N LEU A 236 7.28 -25.41 -14.30
CA LEU A 236 6.50 -24.41 -15.02
C LEU A 236 5.25 -25.00 -15.69
N ILE A 237 5.30 -26.27 -16.11
CA ILE A 237 4.18 -26.94 -16.78
C ILE A 237 3.05 -27.23 -15.78
N GLU A 238 3.39 -27.73 -14.61
CA GLU A 238 2.41 -28.01 -13.55
C GLU A 238 1.80 -26.72 -12.99
N ILE A 239 2.63 -25.69 -12.80
CA ILE A 239 2.17 -24.35 -12.40
C ILE A 239 1.19 -23.79 -13.44
N ALA A 240 1.52 -23.90 -14.73
CA ALA A 240 0.64 -23.42 -15.80
C ALA A 240 -0.70 -24.17 -15.83
N LYS A 241 -0.69 -25.50 -15.70
CA LYS A 241 -1.91 -26.32 -15.62
C LYS A 241 -2.78 -25.93 -14.43
N ALA A 242 -2.19 -25.75 -13.25
CA ALA A 242 -2.90 -25.37 -12.05
C ALA A 242 -3.50 -23.96 -12.14
N ILE A 243 -2.76 -22.99 -12.71
CA ILE A 243 -3.26 -21.63 -12.94
C ILE A 243 -4.46 -21.64 -13.91
N LEU A 244 -4.35 -22.35 -15.02
CA LEU A 244 -5.42 -22.46 -16.01
C LEU A 244 -6.66 -23.15 -15.44
N ALA A 245 -6.48 -24.23 -14.68
CA ALA A 245 -7.56 -24.94 -14.01
C ALA A 245 -8.26 -24.06 -12.96
N ALA A 246 -7.50 -23.26 -12.20
CA ALA A 246 -8.08 -22.33 -11.22
C ALA A 246 -8.89 -21.21 -11.87
N ASP A 247 -8.48 -20.73 -13.05
CA ASP A 247 -9.21 -19.72 -13.82
C ASP A 247 -10.49 -20.32 -14.45
N SER A 248 -10.40 -21.52 -15.04
CA SER A 248 -11.53 -22.19 -15.72
C SER A 248 -12.61 -22.70 -14.76
N ALA A 249 -12.23 -23.27 -13.61
CA ALA A 249 -13.16 -23.79 -12.60
C ALA A 249 -14.08 -22.70 -12.01
N ARG A 250 -13.68 -21.43 -12.16
CA ARG A 250 -14.50 -20.29 -11.77
C ARG A 250 -15.38 -19.80 -12.91
N GLN A 251 -14.87 -19.73 -14.15
CA GLN A 251 -15.70 -19.38 -15.31
C GLN A 251 -16.91 -20.33 -15.44
N SER A 252 -16.71 -21.63 -15.19
CA SER A 252 -17.81 -22.61 -15.18
C SER A 252 -18.82 -22.37 -14.05
N ARG A 253 -18.38 -22.01 -12.84
CA ARG A 253 -19.28 -21.70 -11.71
C ARG A 253 -20.09 -20.42 -11.91
N PHE A 254 -19.50 -19.35 -12.46
CA PHE A 254 -20.22 -18.11 -12.72
C PHE A 254 -21.12 -18.23 -13.96
N GLY A 255 -20.67 -18.90 -15.03
CA GLY A 255 -21.51 -19.19 -16.19
C GLY A 255 -22.75 -20.01 -15.83
N ALA A 256 -22.63 -20.98 -14.91
CA ALA A 256 -23.78 -21.74 -14.40
C ALA A 256 -24.75 -20.88 -13.58
N LEU A 257 -24.24 -19.93 -12.77
CA LEU A 257 -25.09 -19.03 -11.98
C LEU A 257 -25.79 -17.97 -12.84
N ASP A 258 -25.13 -17.45 -13.87
CA ASP A 258 -25.74 -16.52 -14.82
C ASP A 258 -26.80 -17.22 -15.69
N GLN A 259 -26.55 -18.47 -16.10
CA GLN A 259 -27.57 -19.29 -16.78
C GLN A 259 -28.76 -19.57 -15.87
N LEU A 260 -28.55 -19.87 -14.59
CA LEU A 260 -29.63 -20.04 -13.62
C LEU A 260 -30.41 -18.74 -13.38
N ALA A 261 -29.74 -17.59 -13.37
CA ALA A 261 -30.39 -16.28 -13.24
C ALA A 261 -31.26 -15.96 -14.47
N VAL A 262 -30.76 -16.22 -15.68
CA VAL A 262 -31.51 -16.07 -16.93
C VAL A 262 -32.68 -17.05 -17.00
N SER A 263 -32.48 -18.32 -16.67
CA SER A 263 -33.57 -19.30 -16.59
C SER A 263 -34.63 -18.93 -15.55
N ALA A 264 -34.22 -18.43 -14.38
CA ALA A 264 -35.15 -17.95 -13.35
C ALA A 264 -35.93 -16.69 -13.78
N GLN A 265 -35.32 -15.84 -14.60
CA GLN A 265 -35.98 -14.66 -15.17
C GLN A 265 -36.99 -15.05 -16.26
N ASN A 266 -36.63 -15.96 -17.16
CA ASN A 266 -37.52 -16.51 -18.18
C ASN A 266 -38.72 -17.23 -17.56
N LEU A 267 -38.51 -18.02 -16.50
CA LEU A 267 -39.59 -18.68 -15.75
C LEU A 267 -40.56 -17.69 -15.10
N ARG A 268 -40.08 -16.53 -14.64
CA ARG A 268 -40.92 -15.44 -14.09
C ARG A 268 -41.72 -14.74 -15.18
N GLU A 269 -41.14 -14.58 -16.36
CA GLU A 269 -41.85 -14.03 -17.53
C GLU A 269 -42.93 -14.99 -18.02
N GLU A 270 -42.66 -16.29 -18.11
CA GLU A 270 -43.63 -17.34 -18.45
C GLU A 270 -44.79 -17.43 -17.44
N THR A 271 -44.51 -17.34 -16.14
CA THR A 271 -45.59 -17.30 -15.12
C THR A 271 -46.41 -16.02 -15.21
N THR A 272 -45.85 -14.90 -15.68
CA THR A 272 -46.58 -13.64 -15.87
C THR A 272 -47.48 -13.67 -17.11
N THR A 273 -47.10 -14.38 -18.17
CA THR A 273 -47.95 -14.63 -19.35
C THR A 273 -49.10 -15.58 -19.03
N VAL A 274 -48.85 -16.67 -18.29
CA VAL A 274 -49.90 -17.62 -17.88
C VAL A 274 -50.94 -16.96 -16.97
N VAL A 275 -50.52 -16.10 -16.03
CA VAL A 275 -51.46 -15.36 -15.17
C VAL A 275 -52.31 -14.34 -15.95
N LYS A 276 -51.81 -13.80 -17.06
CA LYS A 276 -52.60 -12.93 -17.96
C LYS A 276 -53.59 -13.71 -18.81
N GLU A 277 -53.25 -14.90 -19.28
CA GLU A 277 -54.18 -15.77 -20.01
C GLU A 277 -55.31 -16.25 -19.10
N VAL A 278 -55.02 -16.66 -17.86
CA VAL A 278 -56.05 -17.10 -16.90
C VAL A 278 -57.01 -15.96 -16.54
N ARG A 279 -56.53 -14.73 -16.36
CA ARG A 279 -57.38 -13.55 -16.12
C ARG A 279 -58.16 -13.05 -17.34
N GLY A 280 -57.80 -13.50 -18.54
CA GLY A 280 -58.55 -13.23 -19.77
C GLY A 280 -59.75 -14.16 -19.94
N VAL A 281 -59.72 -15.35 -19.35
CA VAL A 281 -60.80 -16.36 -19.45
C VAL A 281 -61.92 -16.11 -18.43
N GLU A 282 -61.64 -15.46 -17.29
CA GLU A 282 -62.67 -15.06 -16.30
C GLU A 282 -63.47 -13.80 -16.70
N ARG A 283 -63.25 -13.24 -17.89
CA ARG A 283 -64.06 -12.16 -18.48
C ARG A 283 -64.72 -12.63 -19.77
N ILE A 284 -65.57 -13.65 -19.69
CA ILE A 284 -66.60 -13.98 -20.69
C ILE A 284 -67.89 -14.26 -19.93
#